data_AF-A0A8H4XSA5-F1
#
_entry.id   AF-A0A8H4XSA5-F1
#
_cell.length_a   1.000
_cell.length_b   1.000
_cell.length_c   1.000
_cell.angle_alpha   90.00
_cell.angle_beta   90.00
_cell.angle_gamma   90.00
#
_symmetry.space_group_name_H-M   'P 1'
#
loop_
_entity.id
_entity.type
_entity.pdbx_description
1 polymer ?
#
loop_
_entity_poly.entity_id
_entity_poly.type
_entity_poly.pdbx_seq_one_letter_code
_entity_poly.pdbx_strand_id
1 'polypeptide(L)'
;MYQRPVVVSDEDSQITSASPTIFDSEQLSLTRSPQTDIYKKQQDVWGEFFLYPAKLSRARPRWPCSYEDAAAVLSEATPVKVLLYRRVTQLQTLIYRGAGPDAVEEGIQKTLQVYQHWNHNYARFMLDCVENHDFLPSRIQSWYVILDGHWNLAVMLLADKMESIDIGRLGSKSEDRIAAEFVSKLRMKHALVVSKLCRASLYGQNPSMHLHFHDSLNEVAFLVEPWTIVLIHSFAKAAYILLERLDASDRRMPFLQGCEDCIRALQYLGRKSDMAFILARNLSVSLDLKLAQMS
;
A
#
# COMPACT_ATOMS: atom_id res chain seq x y z
N MET A 1 11.20 33.40 -1.64
CA MET A 1 11.81 32.06 -1.61
C MET A 1 11.18 31.29 -0.46
N TYR A 2 10.27 30.35 -0.75
CA TYR A 2 9.76 29.48 0.31
C TYR A 2 10.79 28.37 0.54
N GLN A 3 11.61 28.50 1.58
CA GLN A 3 12.45 27.40 2.03
C GLN A 3 11.54 26.26 2.47
N ARG A 4 11.76 25.06 1.91
CA ARG A 4 11.09 23.86 2.42
C ARG A 4 11.48 23.69 3.90
N PRO A 5 10.53 23.34 4.78
CA PRO A 5 10.86 22.99 6.16
C PRO A 5 11.97 21.95 6.20
N VAL A 6 12.84 22.03 7.19
CA VAL A 6 13.83 20.98 7.45
C VAL A 6 13.05 19.72 7.84
N VAL A 7 13.03 18.73 6.95
CA VAL A 7 12.38 17.44 7.18
C VAL A 7 13.48 16.42 7.46
N VAL A 8 13.42 15.78 8.63
CA VAL A 8 14.27 14.64 8.96
C VAL A 8 13.76 13.44 8.16
N SER A 9 14.64 12.76 7.42
CA SER A 9 14.23 11.59 6.66
C SER A 9 13.89 10.42 7.60
N ASP A 10 13.11 9.43 7.14
CA ASP A 10 12.77 8.27 7.96
C ASP A 10 14.03 7.46 8.32
N GLU A 11 15.02 7.45 7.41
CA GLU A 11 16.35 6.87 7.63
C GLU A 11 17.14 7.63 8.70
N ASP A 12 17.07 8.97 8.70
CA ASP A 12 17.72 9.83 9.70
C ASP A 12 16.95 9.84 11.05
N SER A 13 15.72 9.32 11.06
CA SER A 13 14.87 9.14 12.25
C SER A 13 15.01 7.75 12.88
N GLN A 14 15.81 6.86 12.31
CA GLN A 14 16.04 5.53 12.90
C GLN A 14 16.84 5.65 14.18
N ILE A 15 16.26 5.13 15.28
CA ILE A 15 16.96 5.05 16.57
C ILE A 15 18.09 4.05 16.41
N THR A 16 19.32 4.55 16.27
CA THR A 16 20.54 3.74 16.25
C THR A 16 20.80 3.27 17.67
N SER A 17 20.16 2.16 18.06
CA SER A 17 20.32 1.47 19.35
C SER A 17 20.14 2.37 20.58
N ALA A 18 18.95 2.35 21.19
CA ALA A 18 18.90 2.54 22.63
C ALA A 18 19.56 1.30 23.25
N SER A 19 20.87 1.35 23.47
CA SER A 19 21.50 0.38 24.37
C SER A 19 20.76 0.50 25.71
N PRO A 20 20.30 -0.59 26.35
CA PRO A 20 19.89 -0.50 27.73
C PRO A 20 21.17 -0.22 28.51
N THR A 21 21.46 1.06 28.75
CA THR A 21 22.48 1.45 29.73
C THR A 21 21.97 0.95 31.06
N ILE A 22 22.45 -0.24 31.42
CA ILE A 22 22.67 -0.59 32.82
C ILE A 22 23.42 0.61 33.39
N PHE A 23 22.80 1.26 34.37
CA PHE A 23 23.45 2.27 35.18
C PHE A 23 24.75 1.67 35.72
N ASP A 24 25.87 2.09 35.16
CA ASP A 24 27.13 2.07 35.89
C ASP A 24 27.92 3.34 35.56
N SER A 25 28.40 3.93 36.63
CA SER A 25 28.99 5.25 36.76
C SER A 25 30.27 5.45 35.95
N GLU A 26 30.48 6.73 35.62
CA GLU A 26 31.79 7.41 35.56
C GLU A 26 32.84 6.93 34.52
N GLN A 27 32.98 7.68 33.43
CA GLN A 27 34.15 8.56 33.17
C GLN A 27 34.13 9.07 31.72
N LEU A 28 33.94 10.39 31.56
CA LEU A 28 34.08 11.11 30.29
C LEU A 28 35.57 11.28 29.95
N SER A 29 36.13 10.41 29.10
CA SER A 29 37.46 10.60 28.53
C SER A 29 37.37 11.29 27.15
N LEU A 30 37.76 12.57 27.10
CA LEU A 30 37.86 13.40 25.89
C LEU A 30 39.13 13.11 25.07
N THR A 31 39.26 11.91 24.50
CA THR A 31 40.34 11.61 23.53
C THR A 31 39.78 10.87 22.33
N ARG A 32 39.42 11.62 21.29
CA ARG A 32 38.97 11.10 20.00
C ARG A 32 40.18 10.73 19.15
N SER A 33 40.52 9.45 19.13
CA SER A 33 41.38 8.85 18.09
C SER A 33 40.53 8.42 16.89
N PRO A 34 40.99 8.57 15.64
CA PRO A 34 40.22 8.21 14.45
C PRO A 34 40.28 6.70 14.24
N GLN A 35 39.34 5.97 14.83
CA GLN A 35 39.17 4.54 14.58
C GLN A 35 38.03 4.29 13.60
N THR A 36 38.45 3.99 12.37
CA THR A 36 37.87 3.00 11.44
C THR A 36 36.35 2.86 11.42
N ASP A 37 35.78 3.28 10.29
CA ASP A 37 34.43 2.99 9.81
C ASP A 37 34.10 1.49 9.84
N ILE A 38 33.72 0.98 11.00
CA ILE A 38 32.90 -0.21 11.10
C ILE A 38 31.49 0.27 10.78
N TYR A 39 31.06 0.06 9.54
CA TYR A 39 29.66 0.15 9.14
C TYR A 39 28.83 -0.70 10.10
N LYS A 40 28.37 -0.11 11.20
CA LYS A 40 27.33 -0.68 12.04
C LYS A 40 26.12 -0.80 11.14
N LYS A 41 25.87 -2.03 10.67
CA LYS A 41 24.67 -2.41 9.92
C LYS A 41 23.48 -1.81 10.67
N GLN A 42 22.89 -0.74 10.14
CA GLN A 42 21.75 -0.07 10.75
C GLN A 42 20.68 -1.14 11.01
N GLN A 43 20.35 -1.37 12.27
CA GLN A 43 19.29 -2.29 12.65
C GLN A 43 17.99 -1.79 12.04
N ASP A 44 17.28 -2.67 11.35
CA ASP A 44 16.02 -2.35 10.71
C ASP A 44 14.88 -2.39 11.73
N VAL A 45 14.94 -1.49 12.71
CA VAL A 45 14.08 -1.49 13.92
C VAL A 45 12.60 -1.61 13.56
N TRP A 46 12.15 -0.85 12.55
CA TRP A 46 10.75 -0.87 12.11
C TRP A 46 10.38 -2.15 11.36
N GLY A 47 11.30 -2.69 10.57
CA GLY A 47 11.10 -3.97 9.89
C GLY A 47 10.95 -5.10 10.90
N GLU A 48 11.87 -5.18 11.86
CA GLU A 48 11.86 -6.21 12.90
C GLU A 48 10.61 -6.10 13.79
N PHE A 49 10.27 -4.88 14.24
CA PHE A 49 9.13 -4.64 15.11
C PHE A 49 7.78 -5.00 14.48
N PHE A 50 7.55 -4.65 13.22
CA PHE A 50 6.26 -4.90 12.56
C PHE A 50 6.14 -6.28 11.92
N LEU A 51 7.25 -6.92 11.53
CA LEU A 51 7.23 -8.24 10.88
C LEU A 51 7.33 -9.41 11.86
N TYR A 52 7.91 -9.21 13.04
CA TYR A 52 8.06 -10.25 14.06
C TYR A 52 7.40 -9.86 15.40
N PRO A 53 6.06 -9.74 15.47
CA PRO A 53 5.40 -9.61 16.76
C PRO A 53 5.73 -10.82 17.64
N ALA A 54 6.16 -10.57 18.87
CA ALA A 54 6.71 -11.58 19.79
C ALA A 54 5.76 -12.74 20.15
N LYS A 55 4.50 -12.76 19.66
CA LYS A 55 3.51 -13.81 19.93
C LYS A 55 2.47 -13.91 18.80
N LEU A 56 2.79 -14.58 17.70
CA LEU A 56 1.78 -14.97 16.69
C LEU A 56 1.84 -16.48 16.44
N SER A 57 1.36 -17.24 17.42
CA SER A 57 1.10 -18.68 17.32
C SER A 57 -0.38 -18.98 17.60
N ARG A 58 -1.27 -18.23 16.95
CA ARG A 58 -2.68 -18.60 16.79
C ARG A 58 -2.98 -18.61 15.30
N ALA A 59 -3.74 -19.61 14.85
CA ALA A 59 -4.25 -19.61 13.48
C ALA A 59 -5.00 -18.28 13.24
N ARG A 60 -4.63 -17.57 12.18
CA ARG A 60 -5.28 -16.31 11.79
C ARG A 60 -6.78 -16.59 11.57
N PRO A 61 -7.70 -15.83 12.19
CA PRO A 61 -9.12 -16.08 12.03
C PRO A 61 -9.54 -15.90 10.56
N ARG A 62 -10.50 -16.72 10.13
CA ARG A 62 -11.14 -16.69 8.82
C ARG A 62 -12.58 -16.22 8.99
N TRP A 63 -13.17 -15.58 7.99
CA TRP A 63 -14.60 -15.31 8.04
C TRP A 63 -15.40 -16.62 7.83
N PRO A 64 -16.52 -16.85 8.54
CA PRO A 64 -17.12 -16.02 9.59
C PRO A 64 -16.36 -16.08 10.92
N CYS A 65 -16.15 -14.92 11.55
CA CYS A 65 -15.52 -14.79 12.86
C CYS A 65 -16.22 -13.71 13.70
N SER A 66 -15.83 -13.59 14.97
CA SER A 66 -16.36 -12.54 15.85
C SER A 66 -15.94 -11.14 15.37
N TYR A 67 -16.67 -10.11 15.80
CA TYR A 67 -16.29 -8.72 15.52
C TYR A 67 -14.91 -8.41 16.10
N GLU A 68 -14.62 -8.90 17.31
CA GLU A 68 -13.36 -8.71 18.03
C GLU A 68 -12.19 -9.34 17.26
N ASP A 69 -12.36 -10.55 16.74
CA ASP A 69 -11.35 -11.24 15.94
C ASP A 69 -11.08 -10.49 14.63
N ALA A 70 -12.14 -10.05 13.94
CA ALA A 70 -12.02 -9.26 12.72
C ALA A 70 -11.29 -7.92 12.98
N ALA A 71 -11.67 -7.21 14.05
CA ALA A 71 -11.03 -5.96 14.45
C ALA A 71 -9.56 -6.17 14.84
N ALA A 72 -9.22 -7.26 15.52
CA ALA A 72 -7.84 -7.60 15.86
C ALA A 72 -6.98 -7.80 14.61
N VAL A 73 -7.46 -8.56 13.61
CA VAL A 73 -6.73 -8.75 12.35
C VAL A 73 -6.50 -7.42 11.62
N LEU A 74 -7.53 -6.58 11.50
CA LEU A 74 -7.40 -5.27 10.84
C LEU A 74 -6.46 -4.32 11.61
N SER A 75 -6.50 -4.37 12.95
CA SER A 75 -5.59 -3.61 13.80
C SER A 75 -4.14 -4.03 13.61
N GLU A 76 -3.85 -5.33 13.57
CA GLU A 76 -2.51 -5.87 13.36
C GLU A 76 -1.98 -5.61 11.94
N ALA A 77 -2.85 -5.65 10.93
CA ALA A 77 -2.49 -5.40 9.54
C ALA A 77 -2.17 -3.92 9.25
N THR A 78 -2.82 -2.99 9.98
CA THR A 78 -2.65 -1.55 9.79
C THR A 78 -1.19 -1.06 9.80
N PRO A 79 -0.35 -1.38 10.80
CA PRO A 79 1.05 -0.97 10.81
C PRO A 79 1.88 -1.62 9.69
N VAL A 80 1.57 -2.84 9.27
CA VAL A 80 2.26 -3.50 8.13
C VAL A 80 2.02 -2.74 6.84
N LYS A 81 0.79 -2.25 6.61
CA LYS A 81 0.49 -1.35 5.50
C LYS A 81 1.30 -0.06 5.56
N VAL A 82 1.44 0.55 6.74
CA VAL A 82 2.29 1.75 6.92
C VAL A 82 3.75 1.45 6.59
N LEU A 83 4.27 0.31 7.07
CA LEU A 83 5.65 -0.11 6.79
C LEU A 83 5.90 -0.26 5.28
N LEU A 84 4.95 -0.80 4.52
CA LEU A 84 5.10 -0.90 3.06
C LEU A 84 5.25 0.48 2.41
N TYR A 85 4.42 1.46 2.78
CA TYR A 85 4.57 2.83 2.27
C TYR A 85 5.94 3.43 2.63
N ARG A 86 6.40 3.25 3.87
CA ARG A 86 7.73 3.71 4.30
C ARG A 86 8.82 3.10 3.44
N ARG A 87 8.77 1.79 3.19
CA ARG A 87 9.74 1.08 2.35
C ARG A 87 9.75 1.57 0.91
N VAL A 88 8.59 1.83 0.32
CA VAL A 88 8.48 2.41 -1.02
C VAL A 88 9.12 3.81 -1.07
N THR A 89 8.92 4.63 -0.03
CA THR A 89 9.59 5.94 0.07
C THR A 89 11.09 5.80 0.26
N GLN A 90 11.56 4.89 1.11
CA GLN A 90 13.00 4.61 1.31
C GLN A 90 13.67 4.18 -0.01
N LEU A 91 13.01 3.33 -0.80
CA LEU A 91 13.48 2.99 -2.15
C LEU A 91 13.64 4.22 -3.04
N GLN A 92 12.67 5.13 -3.02
CA GLN A 92 12.75 6.37 -3.78
C GLN A 92 13.90 7.27 -3.28
N THR A 93 14.14 7.32 -1.97
CA THR A 93 15.28 8.03 -1.38
C THR A 93 16.61 7.45 -1.83
N LEU A 94 16.77 6.12 -1.83
CA LEU A 94 17.98 5.44 -2.30
C LEU A 94 18.29 5.81 -3.75
N ILE A 95 17.29 5.80 -4.63
CA ILE A 95 17.44 6.20 -6.04
C ILE A 95 17.87 7.67 -6.14
N TYR A 96 17.17 8.56 -5.42
CA TYR A 96 17.45 10.00 -5.48
C TYR A 96 18.86 10.36 -4.97
N ARG A 97 19.35 9.63 -3.95
CA ARG A 97 20.69 9.81 -3.38
C ARG A 97 21.80 9.13 -4.19
N GLY A 98 21.47 8.47 -5.31
CA GLY A 98 22.46 7.77 -6.13
C GLY A 98 23.12 6.59 -5.41
N ALA A 99 22.36 5.87 -4.58
CA ALA A 99 22.85 4.68 -3.90
C ALA A 99 23.32 3.61 -4.91
N GLY A 100 24.33 2.83 -4.53
CA GLY A 100 24.87 1.77 -5.39
C GLY A 100 23.85 0.65 -5.68
N PRO A 101 24.04 -0.13 -6.76
CA PRO A 101 23.06 -1.12 -7.20
C PRO A 101 22.69 -2.18 -6.17
N ASP A 102 23.64 -2.61 -5.34
CA ASP A 102 23.40 -3.60 -4.29
C ASP A 102 22.57 -3.04 -3.13
N ALA A 103 22.73 -1.75 -2.80
CA ALA A 103 21.92 -1.09 -1.78
C ALA A 103 20.47 -0.91 -2.25
N VAL A 104 20.27 -0.59 -3.53
CA VAL A 104 18.94 -0.54 -4.15
C VAL A 104 18.29 -1.92 -4.10
N GLU A 105 19.02 -2.97 -4.47
CA GLU A 105 18.50 -4.34 -4.46
C GLU A 105 18.20 -4.84 -3.04
N GLU A 106 19.03 -4.52 -2.05
CA GLU A 106 18.73 -4.80 -0.63
C GLU A 106 17.42 -4.11 -0.20
N GLY A 107 17.23 -2.85 -0.60
CA GLY A 107 16.00 -2.10 -0.38
C GLY A 107 14.78 -2.80 -0.99
N ILE A 108 14.90 -3.33 -2.21
CA ILE A 108 13.83 -4.08 -2.89
C ILE A 108 13.52 -5.34 -2.09
N GLN A 109 14.53 -6.10 -1.71
CA GLN A 109 14.36 -7.34 -0.95
C GLN A 109 13.65 -7.10 0.39
N LYS A 110 14.07 -6.09 1.16
CA LYS A 110 13.40 -5.71 2.42
C LYS A 110 11.94 -5.30 2.19
N THR A 111 11.66 -4.61 1.08
CA THR A 111 10.28 -4.22 0.73
C THR A 111 9.43 -5.43 0.36
N LEU A 112 9.99 -6.38 -0.41
CA LEU A 112 9.32 -7.62 -0.79
C LEU A 112 9.07 -8.55 0.41
N GLN A 113 9.91 -8.51 1.45
CA GLN A 113 9.66 -9.24 2.70
C GLN A 113 8.38 -8.74 3.39
N VAL A 114 8.12 -7.42 3.40
CA VAL A 114 6.86 -6.86 3.92
C VAL A 114 5.67 -7.35 3.10
N TYR A 115 5.80 -7.34 1.77
CA TYR A 115 4.78 -7.87 0.87
C TYR A 115 4.47 -9.36 1.13
N GLN A 116 5.51 -10.18 1.28
CA GLN A 116 5.39 -11.61 1.58
C GLN A 116 4.75 -11.85 2.94
N HIS A 117 5.15 -11.10 3.96
CA HIS A 117 4.55 -11.17 5.29
C HIS A 117 3.04 -10.89 5.21
N TRP A 118 2.62 -9.85 4.49
CA TRP A 118 1.20 -9.58 4.33
C TRP A 118 0.44 -10.71 3.63
N ASN A 119 0.99 -11.24 2.55
CA ASN A 119 0.36 -12.33 1.81
C ASN A 119 0.18 -13.58 2.66
N HIS A 120 1.15 -13.88 3.52
CA HIS A 120 1.08 -15.03 4.42
C HIS A 120 0.06 -14.82 5.54
N ASN A 121 -0.08 -13.60 6.05
CA ASN A 121 -0.81 -13.34 7.30
C ASN A 121 -2.21 -12.76 7.12
N TYR A 122 -2.41 -11.89 6.13
CA TYR A 122 -3.61 -11.04 6.05
C TYR A 122 -4.37 -11.19 4.73
N ALA A 123 -3.69 -11.54 3.63
CA ALA A 123 -4.32 -11.54 2.31
C ALA A 123 -5.55 -12.44 2.22
N ARG A 124 -5.53 -13.61 2.89
CA ARG A 124 -6.69 -14.49 2.88
C ARG A 124 -7.89 -13.91 3.64
N PHE A 125 -7.66 -13.21 4.74
CA PHE A 125 -8.72 -12.53 5.47
C PHE A 125 -9.31 -11.36 4.67
N MET A 126 -8.47 -10.55 4.00
CA MET A 126 -8.97 -9.47 3.13
C MET A 126 -9.82 -10.00 1.98
N LEU A 127 -9.43 -11.13 1.38
CA LEU A 127 -10.25 -11.80 0.36
C LEU A 127 -11.59 -12.26 0.91
N ASP A 128 -11.59 -12.89 2.08
CA ASP A 128 -12.84 -13.31 2.73
C ASP A 128 -13.76 -12.10 2.99
N CYS A 129 -13.21 -10.95 3.40
CA CYS A 129 -13.97 -9.71 3.60
C CYS A 129 -14.61 -9.22 2.29
N VAL A 130 -13.87 -9.23 1.17
CA VAL A 130 -14.42 -8.85 -0.14
C VAL A 130 -15.51 -9.82 -0.59
N GLU A 131 -15.31 -11.13 -0.40
CA GLU A 131 -16.27 -12.17 -0.80
C GLU A 131 -17.57 -12.12 0.01
N ASN A 132 -17.51 -11.61 1.25
CA ASN A 132 -18.63 -11.61 2.19
C ASN A 132 -19.03 -10.20 2.65
N HIS A 133 -18.73 -9.16 1.86
CA HIS A 133 -18.87 -7.75 2.25
C HIS A 133 -20.19 -7.45 2.96
N ASP A 134 -21.30 -7.92 2.40
CA ASP A 134 -22.67 -7.66 2.88
C ASP A 134 -23.00 -8.27 4.25
N PHE A 135 -22.24 -9.28 4.66
CA PHE A 135 -22.42 -9.97 5.93
C PHE A 135 -21.51 -9.42 7.03
N LEU A 136 -20.55 -8.55 6.67
CA LEU A 136 -19.66 -7.93 7.65
C LEU A 136 -20.40 -6.81 8.41
N PRO A 137 -20.08 -6.60 9.69
CA PRO A 137 -20.50 -5.39 10.41
C PRO A 137 -20.02 -4.12 9.69
N SER A 138 -20.82 -3.07 9.63
CA SER A 138 -20.51 -1.84 8.86
C SER A 138 -19.15 -1.22 9.21
N ARG A 139 -18.76 -1.25 10.49
CA ARG A 139 -17.44 -0.77 10.91
C ARG A 139 -16.29 -1.61 10.33
N ILE A 140 -16.47 -2.92 10.24
CA ILE A 140 -15.50 -3.82 9.59
C ILE A 140 -15.47 -3.54 8.08
N GLN A 141 -16.63 -3.38 7.43
CA GLN A 141 -16.73 -3.02 6.01
C GLN A 141 -15.88 -1.79 5.68
N SER A 142 -16.12 -0.67 6.36
CA SER A 142 -15.37 0.57 6.11
C SER A 142 -13.87 0.42 6.39
N TRP A 143 -13.51 -0.20 7.52
CA TRP A 143 -12.10 -0.31 7.91
C TRP A 143 -11.31 -1.18 6.93
N TYR A 144 -11.81 -2.36 6.56
CA TYR A 144 -11.07 -3.23 5.64
C TYR A 144 -10.99 -2.61 4.24
N VAL A 145 -12.03 -1.90 3.77
CA VAL A 145 -11.99 -1.22 2.45
C VAL A 145 -10.89 -0.16 2.41
N ILE A 146 -10.77 0.65 3.45
CA ILE A 146 -9.70 1.65 3.56
C ILE A 146 -8.34 0.96 3.60
N LEU A 147 -8.18 -0.03 4.47
CA LEU A 147 -6.91 -0.71 4.69
C LEU A 147 -6.44 -1.48 3.44
N ASP A 148 -7.30 -2.30 2.86
CA ASP A 148 -7.00 -3.09 1.66
C ASP A 148 -6.80 -2.18 0.44
N GLY A 149 -7.64 -1.15 0.29
CA GLY A 149 -7.48 -0.16 -0.79
C GLY A 149 -6.12 0.55 -0.74
N HIS A 150 -5.67 0.94 0.45
CA HIS A 150 -4.35 1.56 0.65
C HIS A 150 -3.20 0.57 0.43
N TRP A 151 -3.33 -0.66 0.94
CA TRP A 151 -2.33 -1.70 0.74
C TRP A 151 -2.10 -1.96 -0.77
N ASN A 152 -3.17 -2.17 -1.52
CA ASN A 152 -3.08 -2.45 -2.95
C ASN A 152 -2.48 -1.27 -3.73
N LEU A 153 -2.79 -0.02 -3.36
CA LEU A 153 -2.12 1.14 -3.96
C LEU A 153 -0.61 1.15 -3.67
N ALA A 154 -0.19 0.89 -2.43
CA ALA A 154 1.23 0.83 -2.09
C ALA A 154 1.98 -0.23 -2.92
N VAL A 155 1.36 -1.40 -3.13
CA VAL A 155 1.95 -2.45 -3.97
C VAL A 155 2.02 -2.04 -5.44
N MET A 156 1.00 -1.37 -5.98
CA MET A 156 1.06 -0.85 -7.34
C MET A 156 2.12 0.25 -7.50
N LEU A 157 2.34 1.10 -6.48
CA LEU A 157 3.42 2.08 -6.47
C LEU A 157 4.81 1.43 -6.37
N LEU A 158 4.94 0.38 -5.55
CA LEU A 158 6.16 -0.44 -5.50
C LEU A 158 6.50 -0.99 -6.89
N ALA A 159 5.50 -1.54 -7.60
CA ALA A 159 5.69 -2.04 -8.95
C ALA A 159 6.27 -0.97 -9.89
N ASP A 160 5.74 0.26 -9.86
CA ASP A 160 6.27 1.37 -10.68
C ASP A 160 7.70 1.77 -10.31
N LYS A 161 8.02 1.76 -9.01
CA LYS A 161 9.40 2.03 -8.57
C LYS A 161 10.35 0.94 -9.05
N MET A 162 9.95 -0.33 -8.95
CA MET A 162 10.75 -1.45 -9.46
C MET A 162 10.93 -1.38 -10.98
N GLU A 163 9.88 -1.03 -11.73
CA GLU A 163 9.98 -0.82 -13.18
C GLU A 163 10.96 0.30 -13.54
N SER A 164 10.90 1.42 -12.81
CA SER A 164 11.82 2.55 -13.02
C SER A 164 13.27 2.17 -12.72
N ILE A 165 13.50 1.37 -11.68
CA ILE A 165 14.82 0.80 -11.34
C ILE A 165 15.30 -0.12 -12.46
N ASP A 166 14.42 -0.97 -12.98
CA ASP A 166 14.72 -1.93 -14.05
C ASP A 166 15.09 -1.24 -15.36
N ILE A 167 14.29 -0.27 -15.79
CA ILE A 167 14.56 0.54 -16.98
C ILE A 167 15.88 1.32 -16.82
N GLY A 168 16.12 1.87 -15.62
CA GLY A 168 17.35 2.60 -15.30
C GLY A 168 18.58 1.73 -15.04
N ARG A 169 18.45 0.39 -15.06
CA ARG A 169 19.49 -0.57 -14.68
C ARG A 169 20.17 -0.23 -13.34
N LEU A 170 19.36 0.26 -12.39
CA LEU A 170 19.85 0.75 -11.10
C LEU A 170 19.98 -0.36 -10.05
N GLY A 171 19.46 -1.55 -10.29
CA GLY A 171 19.56 -2.71 -9.38
C GLY A 171 20.42 -3.82 -9.97
N SER A 172 21.11 -4.58 -9.13
CA SER A 172 22.00 -5.66 -9.57
C SER A 172 21.27 -6.91 -10.09
N LYS A 173 19.94 -7.03 -9.87
CA LYS A 173 19.11 -8.18 -10.31
C LYS A 173 17.97 -7.81 -11.25
N SER A 174 18.12 -6.71 -11.99
CA SER A 174 17.08 -6.23 -12.89
C SER A 174 16.72 -7.23 -13.99
N GLU A 175 17.69 -7.95 -14.54
CA GLU A 175 17.47 -8.89 -15.64
C GLU A 175 16.58 -10.08 -15.22
N ASP A 176 16.79 -10.64 -14.03
CA ASP A 176 15.97 -11.74 -13.49
C ASP A 176 14.50 -11.31 -13.30
N ARG A 177 14.26 -10.10 -12.79
CA ARG A 177 12.90 -9.59 -12.59
C ARG A 177 12.17 -9.30 -13.90
N ILE A 178 12.89 -8.73 -14.87
CA ILE A 178 12.36 -8.45 -16.20
C ILE A 178 11.97 -9.77 -16.87
N ALA A 179 12.87 -10.76 -16.85
CA ALA A 179 12.61 -12.08 -17.43
C ALA A 179 11.41 -12.79 -16.80
N ALA A 180 11.17 -12.60 -15.50
CA ALA A 180 10.02 -13.18 -14.79
C ALA A 180 8.67 -12.46 -15.05
N GLU A 181 8.69 -11.30 -15.73
CA GLU A 181 7.57 -10.35 -15.84
C GLU A 181 6.97 -9.99 -14.46
N PHE A 182 7.79 -10.01 -13.42
CA PHE A 182 7.32 -9.95 -12.03
C PHE A 182 6.53 -8.67 -11.77
N VAL A 183 7.05 -7.53 -12.24
CA VAL A 183 6.47 -6.20 -12.05
C VAL A 183 5.11 -6.08 -12.75
N SER A 184 5.01 -6.53 -14.00
CA SER A 184 3.76 -6.51 -14.77
C SER A 184 2.68 -7.38 -14.13
N LYS A 185 3.04 -8.59 -13.68
CA LYS A 185 2.13 -9.51 -12.97
C LYS A 185 1.67 -8.93 -11.63
N LEU A 186 2.58 -8.33 -10.87
CA LEU A 186 2.27 -7.69 -9.60
C LEU A 186 1.28 -6.53 -9.79
N ARG A 187 1.57 -5.61 -10.71
CA ARG A 187 0.72 -4.47 -11.03
C ARG A 187 -0.69 -4.90 -11.44
N MET A 188 -0.79 -5.86 -12.36
CA MET A 188 -2.06 -6.40 -12.84
C MET A 188 -2.87 -7.07 -11.74
N LYS A 189 -2.24 -7.95 -10.96
CA LYS A 189 -2.90 -8.67 -9.85
C LYS A 189 -3.56 -7.69 -8.89
N HIS A 190 -2.84 -6.65 -8.48
CA HIS A 190 -3.35 -5.70 -7.50
C HIS A 190 -4.41 -4.75 -8.09
N ALA A 191 -4.33 -4.38 -9.36
CA ALA A 191 -5.41 -3.66 -10.04
C ALA A 191 -6.73 -4.45 -10.08
N LEU A 192 -6.66 -5.76 -10.34
CA LEU A 192 -7.83 -6.66 -10.31
C LEU A 192 -8.39 -6.86 -8.89
N VAL A 193 -7.54 -6.84 -7.86
CA VAL A 193 -8.02 -6.90 -6.47
C VAL A 193 -8.77 -5.61 -6.12
N VAL A 194 -8.23 -4.45 -6.49
CA VAL A 194 -8.90 -3.16 -6.29
C VAL A 194 -10.23 -3.09 -7.01
N SER A 195 -10.34 -3.58 -8.25
CA SER A 195 -11.63 -3.57 -8.94
C SER A 195 -12.70 -4.44 -8.26
N LYS A 196 -12.31 -5.60 -7.72
CA LYS A 196 -13.21 -6.43 -6.89
C LYS A 196 -13.62 -5.72 -5.60
N LEU A 197 -12.69 -4.99 -4.98
CA LEU A 197 -12.97 -4.18 -3.78
C LEU A 197 -13.98 -3.07 -4.09
N CYS A 198 -13.81 -2.35 -5.20
CA CYS A 198 -14.75 -1.35 -5.70
C CYS A 198 -16.14 -1.96 -5.90
N ARG A 199 -16.20 -3.11 -6.58
CA ARG A 199 -17.46 -3.82 -6.84
C ARG A 199 -18.17 -4.21 -5.54
N ALA A 200 -17.46 -4.82 -4.59
CA ALA A 200 -18.02 -5.20 -3.30
C ALA A 200 -18.57 -3.99 -2.54
N SER A 201 -17.87 -2.86 -2.58
CA SER A 201 -18.26 -1.62 -1.89
C SER A 201 -19.44 -0.89 -2.55
N LEU A 202 -19.65 -1.07 -3.86
CA LEU A 202 -20.70 -0.42 -4.64
C LEU A 202 -22.03 -1.17 -4.62
N TYR A 203 -21.97 -2.49 -4.74
CA TYR A 203 -23.15 -3.34 -4.97
C TYR A 203 -23.59 -4.09 -3.71
N GLY A 204 -23.15 -3.63 -2.55
CA GLY A 204 -23.52 -4.26 -1.30
C GLY A 204 -25.03 -4.20 -1.05
N GLN A 205 -25.64 -5.34 -0.73
CA GLN A 205 -27.11 -5.51 -0.64
C GLN A 205 -27.78 -4.74 0.50
N ASN A 206 -27.02 -4.05 1.36
CA ASN A 206 -27.56 -3.34 2.52
C ASN A 206 -27.32 -1.81 2.43
N PRO A 207 -28.35 -1.00 2.09
CA PRO A 207 -28.27 0.45 2.15
C PRO A 207 -28.19 1.02 3.58
N SER A 208 -28.11 0.17 4.61
CA SER A 208 -28.01 0.57 6.02
C SER A 208 -26.70 1.28 6.39
N MET A 209 -25.74 1.39 5.46
CA MET A 209 -24.54 2.24 5.61
C MET A 209 -24.87 3.70 5.96
N HIS A 210 -26.10 4.17 5.74
CA HIS A 210 -26.51 5.53 6.04
C HIS A 210 -26.77 5.84 7.53
N LEU A 211 -26.98 4.85 8.41
CA LEU A 211 -27.51 5.11 9.76
C LEU A 211 -26.51 4.97 10.93
N HIS A 212 -25.34 4.34 10.75
CA HIS A 212 -24.46 4.01 11.90
C HIS A 212 -23.00 4.44 11.79
N PHE A 213 -22.65 5.30 10.81
CA PHE A 213 -21.35 5.99 10.81
C PHE A 213 -21.49 7.37 11.46
N HIS A 214 -21.39 7.49 12.80
CA HIS A 214 -21.41 8.85 13.37
C HIS A 214 -20.71 9.15 14.70
N ASP A 215 -19.81 8.31 15.23
CA ASP A 215 -19.05 8.70 16.45
C ASP A 215 -17.59 9.09 16.22
N SER A 216 -16.99 8.76 15.06
CA SER A 216 -15.57 9.09 14.78
C SER A 216 -15.37 10.09 13.63
N LEU A 217 -16.46 10.59 13.05
CA LEU A 217 -16.48 11.50 11.90
C LEU A 217 -17.10 12.86 12.26
N ASN A 218 -16.94 13.32 13.50
CA ASN A 218 -17.34 14.67 13.87
C ASN A 218 -16.52 15.71 13.09
N GLU A 219 -17.21 16.80 12.72
CA GLU A 219 -16.91 17.83 11.71
C GLU A 219 -15.50 18.47 11.73
N VAL A 220 -14.68 18.18 12.74
CA VAL A 220 -13.28 18.63 12.84
C VAL A 220 -12.31 17.68 12.10
N ALA A 221 -12.69 16.40 11.90
CA ALA A 221 -11.89 15.42 11.14
C ALA A 221 -11.92 15.67 9.62
N PHE A 222 -12.91 16.43 9.13
CA PHE A 222 -13.10 16.82 7.73
C PHE A 222 -11.93 17.66 7.18
N LEU A 223 -11.16 18.31 8.05
CA LEU A 223 -10.06 19.18 7.65
C LEU A 223 -8.76 18.41 7.35
N VAL A 224 -8.71 17.10 7.60
CA VAL A 224 -7.57 16.24 7.21
C VAL A 224 -8.05 14.79 6.98
N GLU A 225 -8.70 14.48 5.84
CA GLU A 225 -9.04 13.09 5.48
C GLU A 225 -8.05 12.48 4.46
N PRO A 226 -6.82 12.11 4.86
CA PRO A 226 -5.84 11.52 3.95
C PRO A 226 -6.30 10.14 3.43
N TRP A 227 -7.30 9.51 4.03
CA TRP A 227 -7.80 8.21 3.60
C TRP A 227 -8.59 8.25 2.29
N THR A 228 -9.40 9.28 2.06
CA THR A 228 -10.22 9.40 0.85
C THR A 228 -9.36 9.66 -0.39
N ILE A 229 -8.36 10.54 -0.29
CA ILE A 229 -7.42 10.81 -1.40
C ILE A 229 -6.62 9.56 -1.81
N VAL A 230 -6.22 8.74 -0.84
CA VAL A 230 -5.49 7.49 -1.11
C VAL A 230 -6.40 6.45 -1.79
N LEU A 231 -7.69 6.38 -1.42
CA LEU A 231 -8.66 5.54 -2.13
C LEU A 231 -8.91 6.04 -3.56
N ILE A 232 -9.06 7.35 -3.77
CA ILE A 232 -9.16 7.95 -5.10
C ILE A 232 -7.96 7.55 -5.96
N HIS A 233 -6.74 7.67 -5.43
CA HIS A 233 -5.53 7.24 -6.13
C HIS A 233 -5.50 5.74 -6.40
N SER A 234 -5.94 4.92 -5.45
CA SER A 234 -6.02 3.46 -5.60
C SER A 234 -6.93 3.08 -6.77
N PHE A 235 -8.15 3.61 -6.78
CA PHE A 235 -9.16 3.29 -7.80
C PHE A 235 -8.77 3.83 -9.17
N ALA A 236 -8.26 5.07 -9.24
CA ALA A 236 -7.79 5.65 -10.49
C ALA A 236 -6.61 4.86 -11.07
N LYS A 237 -5.61 4.52 -10.24
CA LYS A 237 -4.45 3.75 -10.70
C LYS A 237 -4.84 2.37 -11.19
N ALA A 238 -5.73 1.66 -10.48
CA ALA A 238 -6.26 0.38 -10.92
C ALA A 238 -6.99 0.51 -12.27
N ALA A 239 -7.85 1.51 -12.42
CA ALA A 239 -8.56 1.76 -13.69
C ALA A 239 -7.59 1.99 -14.86
N TYR A 240 -6.55 2.82 -14.70
CA TYR A 240 -5.53 3.03 -15.73
C TYR A 240 -4.84 1.73 -16.14
N ILE A 241 -4.41 0.92 -15.17
CA ILE A 241 -3.73 -0.37 -15.42
C ILE A 241 -4.64 -1.33 -16.19
N LEU A 242 -5.93 -1.40 -15.82
CA LEU A 242 -6.89 -2.28 -16.47
C LEU A 242 -7.21 -1.79 -17.89
N LEU A 243 -7.34 -0.46 -18.08
CA LEU A 243 -7.57 0.18 -19.37
C LEU A 243 -6.41 -0.05 -20.36
N GLU A 244 -5.16 0.07 -19.91
CA GLU A 244 -3.98 -0.22 -20.73
C GLU A 244 -3.97 -1.66 -21.26
N ARG A 245 -4.57 -2.59 -20.50
CA ARG A 245 -4.49 -4.03 -20.78
C ARG A 245 -5.66 -4.57 -21.58
N LEU A 246 -6.63 -3.72 -21.91
CA LEU A 246 -7.69 -4.03 -22.87
C LEU A 246 -7.16 -4.27 -24.28
N ASP A 247 -6.06 -3.61 -24.67
CA ASP A 247 -5.48 -3.73 -26.03
C ASP A 247 -4.77 -5.07 -26.24
N ALA A 248 -4.24 -5.66 -25.16
CA ALA A 248 -3.25 -6.73 -25.21
C ALA A 248 -3.80 -8.11 -24.83
N SER A 249 -5.11 -8.27 -24.62
CA SER A 249 -5.68 -9.49 -24.02
C SER A 249 -6.84 -10.09 -24.82
N ASP A 250 -6.82 -11.42 -24.99
CA ASP A 250 -7.97 -12.23 -25.43
C ASP A 250 -9.08 -12.31 -24.36
N ARG A 251 -8.75 -12.11 -23.08
CA ARG A 251 -9.70 -12.10 -21.96
C ARG A 251 -10.03 -10.66 -21.57
N ARG A 252 -10.82 -9.98 -22.41
CA ARG A 252 -11.16 -8.56 -22.27
C ARG A 252 -12.17 -8.29 -21.15
N MET A 253 -13.12 -9.21 -20.94
CA MET A 253 -14.26 -9.01 -20.04
C MET A 253 -13.87 -8.70 -18.58
N PRO A 254 -12.91 -9.39 -17.94
CA PRO A 254 -12.52 -9.06 -16.57
C PRO A 254 -11.86 -7.69 -16.42
N PHE A 255 -11.14 -7.23 -17.46
CA PHE A 255 -10.47 -5.94 -17.45
C PHE A 255 -11.45 -4.80 -17.71
N LEU A 256 -12.39 -4.98 -18.64
CA LEU A 256 -13.45 -4.02 -18.92
C LEU A 256 -14.32 -3.82 -17.68
N GLN A 257 -14.88 -4.92 -17.15
CA GLN A 257 -15.70 -4.87 -15.95
C GLN A 257 -14.93 -4.25 -14.77
N GLY A 258 -13.67 -4.65 -14.58
CA GLY A 258 -12.87 -4.12 -13.48
C GLY A 258 -12.59 -2.61 -13.61
N CYS A 259 -12.38 -2.13 -14.84
CA CYS A 259 -12.21 -0.70 -15.13
C CYS A 259 -13.51 0.06 -14.83
N GLU A 260 -14.65 -0.44 -15.29
CA GLU A 260 -15.97 0.15 -15.00
C GLU A 260 -16.26 0.21 -13.50
N ASP A 261 -15.98 -0.87 -12.75
CA ASP A 261 -16.18 -0.92 -11.31
C ASP A 261 -15.35 0.16 -10.59
N CYS A 262 -14.10 0.38 -11.01
CA CYS A 262 -13.25 1.45 -10.49
C CYS A 262 -13.80 2.84 -10.85
N ILE A 263 -14.24 3.04 -12.09
CA ILE A 263 -14.84 4.30 -12.55
C ILE A 263 -16.10 4.62 -11.75
N ARG A 264 -17.00 3.66 -11.56
CA ARG A 264 -18.23 3.83 -10.76
C ARG A 264 -17.90 4.18 -9.31
N ALA A 265 -16.87 3.56 -8.73
CA ALA A 265 -16.42 3.89 -7.37
C ALA A 265 -15.90 5.33 -7.27
N LEU A 266 -15.13 5.77 -8.27
CA LEU A 266 -14.68 7.16 -8.37
C LEU A 266 -15.86 8.13 -8.57
N GLN A 267 -16.87 7.79 -9.35
CA GLN A 267 -18.09 8.59 -9.51
C GLN A 267 -18.85 8.73 -8.18
N TYR A 268 -18.92 7.66 -7.39
CA TYR A 268 -19.52 7.70 -6.06
C TYR A 268 -18.76 8.65 -5.13
N LEU A 269 -17.43 8.53 -5.06
CA LEU A 269 -16.57 9.46 -4.31
C LEU A 269 -16.65 10.90 -4.87
N GLY A 270 -16.87 11.04 -6.18
CA GLY A 270 -17.03 12.30 -6.90
C GLY A 270 -18.19 13.16 -6.41
N ARG A 271 -19.16 12.58 -5.69
CA ARG A 271 -20.23 13.33 -5.01
C ARG A 271 -19.71 14.25 -3.90
N LYS A 272 -18.50 13.99 -3.38
CA LYS A 272 -17.86 14.74 -2.29
C LYS A 272 -16.45 15.22 -2.60
N SER A 273 -15.87 14.83 -3.75
CA SER A 273 -14.49 15.18 -4.13
C SER A 273 -14.40 15.51 -5.61
N ASP A 274 -14.06 16.77 -5.92
CA ASP A 274 -13.86 17.23 -7.30
C ASP A 274 -12.76 16.43 -8.02
N MET A 275 -11.71 16.05 -7.28
CA MET A 275 -10.63 15.23 -7.83
C MET A 275 -11.14 13.86 -8.28
N ALA A 276 -11.96 13.20 -7.46
CA ALA A 276 -12.56 11.92 -7.83
C ALA A 276 -13.49 12.06 -9.04
N PHE A 277 -14.29 13.14 -9.08
CA PHE A 277 -15.19 13.44 -10.19
C PHE A 277 -14.43 13.65 -11.52
N ILE A 278 -13.36 14.46 -11.50
CA ILE A 278 -12.54 14.73 -12.70
C ILE A 278 -11.86 13.44 -13.18
N LEU A 279 -11.28 12.66 -12.27
CA LEU A 279 -10.63 11.39 -12.61
C LEU A 279 -11.63 10.39 -13.20
N ALA A 280 -12.81 10.24 -12.60
CA ALA A 280 -13.87 9.40 -13.13
C ALA A 280 -14.25 9.80 -14.54
N ARG A 281 -14.48 11.10 -14.79
CA ARG A 281 -14.84 11.62 -16.11
C ARG A 281 -13.76 11.33 -17.16
N ASN A 282 -12.50 11.60 -16.83
CA ASN A 282 -11.38 11.39 -17.76
C ASN A 282 -11.20 9.90 -18.09
N LEU A 283 -11.33 9.02 -17.09
CA LEU A 283 -11.28 7.57 -17.28
C LEU A 283 -12.46 7.05 -18.09
N SER A 284 -13.68 7.56 -17.88
CA SER A 284 -14.85 7.24 -18.73
C SER A 284 -14.59 7.59 -20.19
N VAL A 285 -14.16 8.82 -20.48
CA VAL A 285 -13.84 9.25 -21.85
C VAL A 285 -12.75 8.36 -22.46
N SER A 286 -11.71 8.03 -21.70
CA SER A 286 -10.62 7.15 -22.18
C SER A 286 -11.12 5.74 -22.48
N LEU A 287 -12.03 5.21 -21.65
CA LEU A 287 -12.65 3.90 -21.87
C LEU A 287 -13.53 3.90 -23.12
N ASP A 288 -14.37 4.91 -23.31
CA ASP A 288 -15.24 5.03 -24.49
C ASP A 288 -14.42 5.14 -25.78
N LEU A 289 -13.36 5.95 -25.77
CA LEU A 289 -12.44 6.08 -26.91
C LEU A 289 -11.76 4.74 -27.23
N LYS A 290 -11.33 3.99 -26.21
CA LYS A 290 -10.76 2.66 -26.43
C LYS A 290 -11.77 1.69 -27.02
N LEU A 291 -12.99 1.65 -26.48
CA LEU A 291 -14.04 0.78 -26.99
C LEU A 291 -14.38 1.10 -28.46
N ALA A 292 -14.40 2.38 -28.83
CA ALA A 292 -14.62 2.82 -30.21
C ALA A 292 -13.47 2.47 -31.17
N GLN A 293 -12.23 2.41 -30.69
CA GLN A 293 -11.09 1.95 -31.50
C GLN A 293 -11.08 0.43 -31.70
N MET A 294 -11.79 -0.30 -30.85
CA MET A 294 -11.87 -1.77 -30.87
C MET A 294 -13.07 -2.31 -31.65
N SER A 295 -14.04 -1.45 -32.01
CA SER A 295 -15.23 -1.75 -32.81
C SER A 295 -15.00 -1.51 -34.30
#